data_AF-A0A4Y8C9J7-F1
#
_entry.id   AF-A0A4Y8C9J7-F1
#
_cell.length_a   1.000
_cell.length_b   1.000
_cell.length_c   1.000
_cell.angle_alpha   90.00
_cell.angle_beta   90.00
_cell.angle_gamma   90.00
#
_symmetry.space_group_name_H-M   'P 1'
#
loop_
_entity.id
_entity.type
_entity.pdbx_description
1 polymer ?
#
loop_
_entity_poly.entity_id
_entity_poly.type
_entity_poly.pdbx_seq_one_letter_code
_entity_poly.pdbx_strand_id
1 'polypeptide(L)'
;TKEGQRELFLKGGKGGLGNTHFKHATNQRPDYAQPGIKGESRLVRLELKLIADVGLVGFPNVGKSTLISVVSNAKPEIANYEFTTLTPKLGLVDVDEYNSFVMADIPGII
;
A
#
# COMPACT_ATOMS: atom_id res chain seq x y z
N THR A 1 1.86 -7.57 5.94
CA THR A 1 2.73 -6.62 5.21
C THR A 1 4.12 -6.66 5.80
N LYS A 2 5.09 -7.26 5.11
CA LYS A 2 6.47 -7.35 5.62
C LYS A 2 7.32 -6.23 5.03
N GLU A 3 8.27 -5.71 5.81
CA GLU A 3 9.21 -4.71 5.33
C GLU A 3 9.97 -5.22 4.11
N GLY A 4 10.01 -4.41 3.04
CA GLY A 4 10.64 -4.79 1.77
C GLY A 4 9.88 -5.81 0.91
N GLN A 5 8.63 -6.18 1.26
CA GLN A 5 7.81 -7.07 0.45
C GLN A 5 7.61 -6.49 -0.96
N ARG A 6 8.01 -7.26 -1.98
CA ARG A 6 7.81 -6.95 -3.40
C ARG A 6 6.95 -8.03 -4.02
N GLU A 7 5.97 -7.62 -4.81
CA GLU A 7 5.08 -8.52 -5.52
C GLU A 7 5.04 -8.17 -7.00
N LEU A 8 5.24 -9.16 -7.86
CA LEU A 8 5.19 -8.98 -9.30
C LEU A 8 3.72 -8.95 -9.74
N PHE A 9 3.18 -7.74 -9.92
CA PHE A 9 1.76 -7.56 -10.24
C PHE A 9 1.45 -7.66 -11.75
N LEU A 10 2.36 -7.20 -12.62
CA LEU A 10 2.23 -7.29 -14.07
C LEU A 10 3.48 -7.90 -14.68
N LYS A 11 3.30 -8.85 -15.60
CA LYS A 11 4.42 -9.47 -16.32
C LYS A 11 4.78 -8.66 -17.56
N GLY A 12 6.09 -8.45 -17.73
CA GLY A 12 6.65 -7.87 -18.94
C GLY A 12 6.39 -8.75 -20.17
N GLY A 13 6.42 -8.13 -21.34
CA GLY A 13 6.31 -8.82 -22.61
C GLY A 13 7.49 -9.76 -22.86
N LYS A 14 7.30 -10.77 -23.71
CA LYS A 14 8.39 -11.66 -24.12
C LYS A 14 9.15 -11.04 -25.29
N GLY A 15 10.48 -11.04 -25.22
CA GLY A 15 11.34 -10.61 -26.32
C GLY A 15 11.08 -11.42 -27.60
N GLY A 16 11.20 -10.76 -28.75
CA GLY A 16 11.12 -11.41 -30.05
C GLY A 16 12.32 -12.31 -30.32
N LEU A 17 12.20 -13.19 -31.32
CA LEU A 17 13.30 -14.05 -31.74
C LEU A 17 13.93 -13.45 -33.00
N GLY A 18 15.24 -13.18 -32.93
CA GLY A 18 16.01 -12.71 -34.09
C GLY A 18 16.17 -13.80 -35.15
N ASN A 19 16.59 -13.40 -36.35
CA ASN A 19 16.74 -14.30 -37.50
C ASN A 19 17.67 -15.51 -37.24
N THR A 20 18.71 -15.35 -36.42
CA THR A 20 19.62 -16.43 -36.01
C THR A 20 18.87 -17.63 -35.39
N HIS A 21 17.76 -17.38 -34.69
CA HIS A 21 16.95 -18.43 -34.09
C HIS A 21 16.34 -19.38 -35.14
N PHE A 22 16.11 -18.89 -36.36
CA PHE A 22 15.44 -19.64 -37.43
C PHE A 22 16.42 -20.33 -38.40
N LYS A 23 17.73 -20.17 -38.19
CA LYS A 23 18.76 -20.76 -39.05
C LYS A 23 18.79 -22.28 -38.89
N HIS A 24 18.64 -23.01 -39.99
CA HIS A 24 18.75 -24.47 -40.02
C HIS A 24 19.35 -24.96 -41.34
N ALA A 25 19.62 -26.27 -41.47
CA ALA A 25 20.37 -26.85 -42.59
C ALA A 25 19.88 -26.38 -43.98
N THR A 26 18.56 -26.28 -44.16
CA THR A 26 17.90 -25.84 -45.39
C THR A 26 17.59 -24.34 -45.46
N ASN A 27 17.68 -23.59 -44.35
CA ASN A 27 17.48 -22.14 -44.30
C ASN A 27 18.67 -21.45 -43.63
N GLN A 28 19.73 -21.22 -44.40
CA GLN A 28 21.02 -20.73 -43.90
C GLN A 28 21.06 -19.21 -43.65
N ARG A 29 20.17 -18.45 -44.30
CA ARG A 29 20.07 -17.00 -44.18
C ARG A 29 18.59 -16.56 -44.06
N PRO A 30 17.96 -16.79 -42.89
CA PRO A 30 16.62 -16.27 -42.63
C PRO A 30 16.63 -14.73 -42.68
N ASP A 31 15.66 -14.16 -43.38
CA ASP A 31 15.42 -12.73 -43.54
C ASP A 31 14.24 -12.22 -42.68
N TYR A 32 13.65 -13.11 -41.88
CA TYR A 32 12.53 -12.83 -40.99
C TYR A 32 12.92 -12.99 -39.51
N ALA A 33 12.15 -12.33 -38.66
CA ALA A 33 12.26 -12.39 -37.20
C ALA A 33 10.86 -12.45 -36.58
N GLN A 34 10.75 -13.04 -35.39
CA GLN A 34 9.49 -13.03 -34.65
C GLN A 34 9.44 -11.78 -33.77
N PRO A 35 8.39 -10.94 -33.88
CA PRO A 35 8.22 -9.81 -32.98
C PRO A 35 7.98 -10.26 -31.54
N GLY A 36 8.31 -9.40 -30.58
CA GLY A 36 8.02 -9.66 -29.17
C GLY A 36 6.52 -9.70 -28.87
N ILE A 37 6.16 -10.38 -27.79
CA ILE A 37 4.80 -10.40 -27.26
C ILE A 37 4.65 -9.20 -26.33
N LYS A 38 3.57 -8.43 -26.48
CA LYS A 38 3.29 -7.30 -25.60
C LYS A 38 3.11 -7.76 -24.15
N GLY A 39 3.62 -6.97 -23.22
CA GLY A 39 3.40 -7.20 -21.79
C GLY A 39 1.96 -6.96 -21.37
N GLU A 40 1.63 -7.39 -20.17
CA GLU A 40 0.32 -7.13 -19.58
C GLU A 40 0.20 -5.64 -19.22
N SER A 41 -0.98 -5.06 -19.44
CA SER A 41 -1.29 -3.68 -19.07
C SER A 41 -2.63 -3.62 -18.36
N ARG A 42 -2.67 -2.99 -17.19
CA ARG A 42 -3.86 -2.81 -16.36
C ARG A 42 -3.83 -1.43 -15.72
N LEU A 43 -5.00 -0.83 -15.55
CA LEU A 43 -5.18 0.29 -14.64
C LEU A 43 -5.28 -0.28 -13.23
N VAL A 44 -4.46 0.23 -12.31
CA VAL A 44 -4.39 -0.25 -10.94
C VAL A 44 -4.66 0.92 -10.00
N ARG A 45 -5.54 0.72 -9.03
CA ARG A 45 -5.76 1.65 -7.93
C ARG A 45 -5.04 1.10 -6.71
N LEU A 46 -4.04 1.84 -6.25
CA LEU A 46 -3.35 1.55 -5.00
C LEU A 46 -4.03 2.34 -3.89
N GLU A 47 -4.40 1.67 -2.82
CA GLU A 47 -5.02 2.28 -1.65
C GLU A 47 -4.19 1.94 -0.43
N LEU A 48 -3.76 2.99 0.28
CA LEU A 48 -3.08 2.81 1.56
C LEU A 48 -4.14 2.49 2.61
N LYS A 49 -3.95 1.40 3.34
CA LYS A 49 -4.73 1.16 4.56
C LYS A 49 -4.23 2.14 5.62
N LEU A 50 -4.98 3.22 5.84
CA LEU A 50 -4.70 4.17 6.91
C LEU A 50 -5.12 3.58 8.26
N ILE A 51 -4.37 3.94 9.30
CA ILE A 51 -4.64 3.52 10.68
C ILE A 51 -5.77 4.36 11.31
N ALA A 52 -5.97 5.59 10.82
CA ALA A 52 -7.00 6.50 11.26
C ALA A 52 -7.35 7.52 10.16
N ASP A 53 -8.56 8.04 10.22
CA ASP A 53 -9.05 9.12 9.37
C ASP A 53 -8.54 10.49 9.85
N VAL A 54 -8.30 10.64 11.16
CA VAL A 54 -7.79 11.86 11.79
C VAL A 54 -6.59 11.55 12.69
N GLY A 55 -5.50 12.29 12.53
CA GLY A 55 -4.29 12.17 13.37
C GLY A 55 -4.10 13.40 14.25
N LEU A 56 -3.96 13.21 15.57
CA LEU A 56 -3.60 14.29 16.50
C LEU A 56 -2.09 14.45 16.58
N VAL A 57 -1.62 15.69 16.36
CA VAL A 57 -0.21 16.08 16.42
C VAL A 57 -0.03 17.17 17.46
N GLY A 58 1.03 17.06 18.26
CA GLY A 58 1.35 18.06 19.28
C GLY A 58 2.37 17.55 20.28
N PHE A 59 2.86 18.45 21.14
CA PHE A 59 3.85 18.14 22.16
C PHE A 59 3.41 16.98 23.07
N PRO A 60 4.37 16.28 23.69
CA PRO A 60 4.06 15.35 24.78
C PRO A 60 3.24 16.04 25.87
N ASN A 61 2.30 15.32 26.49
CA ASN A 61 1.49 15.78 27.62
C ASN A 61 0.51 16.95 27.38
N VAL A 62 0.23 17.36 26.13
CA VAL A 62 -0.78 18.39 25.85
C VAL A 62 -2.24 17.90 25.99
N GLY A 63 -2.43 16.69 26.51
CA GLY A 63 -3.77 16.10 26.69
C GLY A 63 -4.33 15.41 25.45
N LYS A 64 -3.52 15.06 24.44
CA LYS A 64 -3.98 14.34 23.22
C LYS A 64 -4.75 13.06 23.53
N SER A 65 -4.17 12.20 24.37
CA SER A 65 -4.83 10.96 24.81
C SER A 65 -6.13 11.23 25.59
N THR A 66 -6.20 12.33 26.35
CA THR A 66 -7.40 12.74 27.07
C THR A 66 -8.49 13.20 26.10
N LEU A 67 -8.13 13.99 25.09
CA LEU A 67 -9.07 14.43 24.05
C LEU A 67 -9.69 13.23 23.31
N ILE A 68 -8.87 12.24 22.93
CA ILE A 68 -9.37 11.01 22.30
C ILE A 68 -10.34 10.29 23.24
N SER A 69 -10.03 10.17 24.53
CA SER A 69 -10.92 9.48 25.48
C SER A 69 -12.25 10.18 25.71
N VAL A 70 -12.30 11.52 25.56
CA VAL A 70 -13.52 12.31 25.77
C VAL A 70 -14.40 12.32 24.53
N VAL A 71 -13.78 12.38 23.34
CA VAL A 71 -14.49 12.48 22.06
C VAL A 71 -14.86 11.08 21.52
N SER A 72 -14.14 10.04 21.93
CA SER A 72 -14.46 8.66 21.58
C SER A 72 -15.61 8.13 22.43
N ASN A 73 -16.72 7.74 21.81
CA ASN A 73 -17.83 7.07 22.50
C ASN A 73 -17.44 5.66 22.98
N ALA A 74 -16.34 5.10 22.44
CA ALA A 74 -15.77 3.82 22.84
C ALA A 74 -14.48 3.99 23.66
N LYS A 75 -14.16 2.99 24.51
CA LYS A 75 -12.84 2.94 25.18
C LYS A 75 -11.75 2.94 24.11
N PRO A 76 -10.68 3.77 24.26
CA PRO A 76 -9.60 3.79 23.29
C PRO A 76 -9.02 2.39 23.08
N GLU A 77 -9.01 1.93 21.84
CA GLU A 77 -8.43 0.63 21.48
C GLU A 77 -6.96 0.78 21.14
N ILE A 78 -6.16 -0.16 21.65
CA ILE A 78 -4.73 -0.25 21.38
C ILE A 78 -4.58 -1.15 20.15
N ALA A 79 -4.35 -0.55 19.00
CA ALA A 79 -4.22 -1.28 17.75
C ALA A 79 -2.75 -1.52 17.38
N ASN A 80 -2.33 -2.79 17.37
CA ASN A 80 -1.00 -3.19 16.94
C ASN A 80 -1.02 -3.47 15.43
N TYR A 81 -0.65 -2.49 14.61
CA TYR A 81 -0.49 -2.71 13.18
C TYR A 81 0.90 -3.23 12.85
N GLU A 82 0.99 -4.17 11.91
CA GLU A 82 2.24 -4.83 11.50
C GLU A 82 3.31 -3.85 10.96
N PHE A 83 2.95 -2.60 10.67
CA PHE A 83 3.80 -1.58 10.07
C PHE A 83 4.09 -0.37 10.98
N THR A 84 3.70 -0.40 12.25
CA THR A 84 4.00 0.68 13.21
C THR A 84 5.04 0.25 14.24
N THR A 85 6.07 1.07 14.47
CA THR A 85 7.05 0.85 15.55
C THR A 85 6.54 1.29 16.92
N LEU A 86 5.57 2.21 16.95
CA LEU A 86 4.89 2.69 18.16
C LEU A 86 3.41 2.37 18.04
N THR A 87 2.84 1.73 19.06
CA THR A 87 1.41 1.41 19.09
C THR A 87 0.59 2.68 19.26
N PRO A 88 -0.17 3.12 18.24
CA PRO A 88 -1.02 4.30 18.38
C PRO A 88 -2.23 3.98 19.27
N LYS A 89 -2.71 5.00 19.98
CA LYS A 89 -4.01 4.94 20.65
C LYS A 89 -5.08 5.37 19.66
N LEU A 90 -6.06 4.49 19.41
CA LEU A 90 -7.19 4.79 18.55
C LEU A 90 -8.44 5.10 19.37
N GLY A 91 -9.26 6.03 18.89
CA GLY A 91 -10.62 6.26 19.37
C GLY A 91 -11.60 6.32 18.20
N LEU A 92 -12.80 5.79 18.38
CA LEU A 92 -13.88 5.88 17.41
C LEU A 92 -14.76 7.05 17.79
N VAL A 93 -14.91 8.01 16.89
CA VAL A 93 -15.74 9.19 17.09
C VAL A 93 -16.99 9.06 16.22
N ASP A 94 -18.15 9.00 16.87
CA ASP A 94 -19.44 9.03 16.17
C ASP A 94 -19.88 10.48 16.01
N VAL A 95 -20.12 10.91 14.77
CA VAL A 95 -20.63 12.24 14.43
C VAL A 95 -22.16 12.21 14.28
N ASP A 96 -22.69 11.11 13.75
CA ASP A 96 -24.13 10.88 13.54
C ASP A 96 -24.42 9.36 13.47
N GLU A 97 -25.70 8.96 13.38
CA GLU A 97 -26.15 7.54 13.40
C GLU A 97 -25.47 6.63 12.35
N TYR A 98 -24.95 7.21 11.27
CA TYR A 98 -24.29 6.47 10.18
C TYR A 98 -22.85 6.89 9.90
N ASN A 99 -22.35 7.91 10.61
CA ASN A 99 -21.05 8.50 10.32
C ASN A 99 -20.16 8.42 11.56
N SER A 100 -19.22 7.48 11.53
CA SER A 100 -18.15 7.37 12.50
C SER A 100 -16.80 7.41 11.80
N PHE A 101 -15.79 7.94 12.48
CA PHE A 101 -14.43 8.00 11.97
C PHE A 101 -13.42 7.62 13.05
N VAL A 102 -12.28 7.11 12.64
CA VAL A 102 -11.21 6.68 13.55
C VAL A 102 -10.22 7.82 13.76
N MET A 103 -9.94 8.15 15.01
CA MET A 103 -8.93 9.13 15.41
C MET A 103 -7.73 8.44 16.06
N ALA A 104 -6.51 8.81 15.66
CA ALA A 104 -5.27 8.29 16.25
C ALA A 104 -4.45 9.38 16.95
N ASP A 105 -3.87 9.03 18.11
CA ASP A 105 -2.73 9.76 18.68
C ASP A 105 -1.46 9.29 17.97
N ILE A 106 -0.77 10.20 17.28
CA ILE A 106 0.54 9.91 16.69
C ILE A 106 1.60 10.32 17.73
N PRO A 107 2.25 9.35 18.40
CA PRO A 107 3.31 9.65 19.33
C PRO A 107 4.52 10.20 18.58
N GLY A 108 4.84 11.48 18.82
CA GLY A 108 6.09 12.11 18.40
C GLY A 108 6.04 12.85 17.06
N ILE A 109 5.87 14.18 17.14
CA ILE A 109 6.68 15.08 16.32
C ILE A 109 7.44 15.94 17.33
N ILE A 110 8.77 15.89 17.27
CA ILE A 110 9.68 16.81 17.97
C ILE A 110 10.14 17.83 16.93
#